data_AF-A0A7X6P472-F1
#
_entry.id   AF-A0A7X6P472-F1
#
_cell.length_a   1.000
_cell.length_b   1.000
_cell.length_c   1.000
_cell.angle_alpha   90.00
_cell.angle_beta   90.00
_cell.angle_gamma   90.00
#
_symmetry.space_group_name_H-M   'P 1'
#
loop_
_entity.id
_entity.type
_entity.pdbx_description
1 polymer ?
#
loop_
_entity_poly.entity_id
_entity_poly.type
_entity_poly.pdbx_seq_one_letter_code
_entity_poly.pdbx_strand_id
1 'polypeptide(L)'
;MSLASVEAYLSRPIAPTRRIALGSLHLPIDAVPSFGGVLLGGMMARFARELDADVDEQLSVLLDKLERGVSVPQPQLRHRLQTDRVGLMKCRYSLDAEGERFRFRFDSRVGSPTQHVLTAAYAGATLQGEARTAAFSAMRKGLGWIGPIDERFVRFLTDRRSIGATVGSDPVGWALTVLAVEGALSGEDLHRAVATSFRRQLIEAHPDHGGDPSEAADRIAVLREARRILLTR
;
A
#
# COMPACT_ATOMS: atom_id res chain seq x y z
N MET A 1 -17.78 10.36 4.89
CA MET A 1 -17.26 11.68 4.47
C MET A 1 -15.89 11.48 3.85
N SER A 2 -15.59 12.07 2.69
CA SER A 2 -14.25 11.95 2.07
C SER A 2 -13.24 12.81 2.82
N LEU A 3 -12.15 12.19 3.29
CA LEU A 3 -11.07 12.85 4.04
C LEU A 3 -9.87 13.20 3.15
N ALA A 4 -9.57 12.35 2.18
CA ALA A 4 -8.53 12.57 1.19
C ALA A 4 -8.90 11.83 -0.10
N SER A 5 -8.48 12.34 -1.25
CA SER A 5 -8.64 11.62 -2.51
C SER A 5 -7.57 11.95 -3.54
N VAL A 6 -7.25 10.97 -4.36
CA VAL A 6 -6.36 11.09 -5.52
C VAL A 6 -7.10 10.55 -6.73
N GLU A 7 -7.10 11.33 -7.80
CA GLU A 7 -7.53 10.88 -9.11
C GLU A 7 -6.32 10.77 -10.03
N ALA A 8 -6.29 9.73 -10.86
CA ALA A 8 -5.28 9.53 -11.87
C ALA A 8 -5.87 8.95 -13.14
N TYR A 9 -5.11 9.04 -14.21
CA TYR A 9 -5.44 8.52 -15.52
C TYR A 9 -4.29 7.62 -15.95
N LEU A 10 -4.59 6.33 -16.12
CA LEU A 10 -3.60 5.28 -16.30
C LEU A 10 -3.77 4.63 -17.66
N SER A 11 -2.66 4.36 -18.35
CA SER A 11 -2.71 3.49 -19.53
C SER A 11 -3.11 2.08 -19.13
N ARG A 12 -3.76 1.34 -20.05
CA ARG A 12 -3.97 -0.10 -19.88
C ARG A 12 -2.63 -0.82 -19.66
N PRO A 13 -2.55 -1.86 -18.81
CA PRO A 13 -1.29 -2.56 -18.53
C PRO A 13 -0.57 -3.11 -19.77
N ILE A 14 -1.33 -3.51 -20.80
CA ILE A 14 -0.82 -4.12 -22.04
C ILE A 14 -0.47 -3.06 -23.11
N ALA A 15 -0.70 -1.77 -22.84
CA ALA A 15 -0.38 -0.72 -23.80
C ALA A 15 1.14 -0.61 -24.00
N PRO A 16 1.63 -0.43 -25.25
CA PRO A 16 3.06 -0.23 -25.52
C PRO A 16 3.65 0.96 -24.75
N THR A 17 2.85 2.01 -24.58
CA THR A 17 3.22 3.22 -23.83
C THR A 17 2.58 3.19 -22.45
N ARG A 18 3.40 3.02 -21.41
CA ARG A 18 2.97 3.02 -20.01
C ARG A 18 2.93 4.45 -19.48
N ARG A 19 1.73 5.02 -19.37
CA ARG A 19 1.49 6.45 -19.12
C ARG A 19 0.70 6.65 -17.83
N ILE A 20 1.03 7.72 -17.12
CA ILE A 20 0.38 8.18 -15.90
C ILE A 20 0.12 9.67 -16.05
N ALA A 21 -1.10 10.11 -15.79
CA ALA A 21 -1.42 11.52 -15.64
C ALA A 21 -2.21 11.75 -14.36
N LEU A 22 -1.86 12.78 -13.60
CA LEU A 22 -2.58 13.13 -12.37
C LEU A 22 -3.88 13.87 -12.71
N GLY A 23 -4.92 13.53 -11.95
CA GLY A 23 -6.24 14.14 -11.95
C GLY A 23 -6.39 15.18 -10.85
N SER A 24 -7.60 15.30 -10.33
CA SER A 24 -7.89 16.05 -9.11
C SER A 24 -7.20 15.45 -7.89
N LEU A 25 -6.60 16.30 -7.06
CA LEU A 25 -5.94 15.91 -5.81
C LEU A 25 -6.59 16.65 -4.64
N HIS A 26 -6.99 15.91 -3.61
CA HIS A 26 -7.39 16.45 -2.32
C HIS A 26 -6.56 15.78 -1.23
N LEU A 27 -5.46 16.44 -0.85
CA LEU A 27 -4.46 15.93 0.08
C LEU A 27 -4.30 16.92 1.25
N PRO A 28 -5.18 16.91 2.25
CA PRO A 28 -4.99 17.73 3.44
C PRO A 28 -3.82 17.17 4.25
N ILE A 29 -2.71 17.92 4.30
CA ILE A 29 -1.49 17.54 5.02
C ILE A 29 -1.25 18.38 6.28
N ASP A 30 -1.85 19.57 6.36
CA ASP A 30 -1.54 20.57 7.38
C ASP A 30 -2.25 20.31 8.73
N ALA A 31 -3.23 19.40 8.76
CA ALA A 31 -3.90 18.98 9.99
C ALA A 31 -3.29 17.66 10.48
N VAL A 32 -3.00 17.55 11.78
CA VAL A 32 -2.69 16.26 12.41
C VAL A 32 -4.01 15.63 12.87
N PRO A 33 -4.35 14.40 12.47
CA PRO A 33 -3.63 13.51 11.56
C PRO A 33 -3.71 13.91 10.07
N SER A 34 -2.59 13.79 9.35
CA SER A 34 -2.49 14.14 7.92
C SER A 34 -3.17 13.08 7.05
N PHE A 35 -4.46 13.27 6.76
CA PHE A 35 -5.24 12.31 5.97
C PHE A 35 -4.71 12.12 4.55
N GLY A 36 -4.12 13.18 3.95
CA GLY A 36 -3.43 13.04 2.67
C GLY A 36 -2.21 12.11 2.78
N GLY A 37 -1.40 12.24 3.83
CA GLY A 37 -0.27 11.35 4.09
C GLY A 37 -0.73 9.90 4.35
N VAL A 38 -1.83 9.74 5.09
CA VAL A 38 -2.45 8.43 5.35
C VAL A 38 -2.89 7.76 4.05
N LEU A 39 -3.56 8.49 3.16
CA LEU A 39 -3.98 7.96 1.86
C LEU A 39 -2.78 7.52 1.00
N LEU A 40 -1.77 8.38 0.86
CA LEU A 40 -0.58 8.08 0.06
C LEU A 40 0.21 6.90 0.62
N GLY A 41 0.36 6.84 1.95
CA GLY A 41 0.95 5.68 2.64
C GLY A 41 0.15 4.40 2.41
N GLY A 42 -1.18 4.47 2.45
CA GLY A 42 -2.05 3.31 2.19
C GLY A 42 -1.92 2.79 0.76
N MET A 43 -1.78 3.67 -0.23
CA MET A 43 -1.48 3.26 -1.61
C MET A 43 -0.14 2.51 -1.68
N MET A 44 0.90 3.01 -0.99
CA MET A 44 2.20 2.30 -0.93
C MET A 44 2.06 0.92 -0.29
N ALA A 45 1.45 0.85 0.90
CA ALA A 45 1.25 -0.40 1.63
C ALA A 45 0.45 -1.44 0.82
N ARG A 46 -0.53 -0.99 0.03
CA ARG A 46 -1.36 -1.88 -0.79
C ARG A 46 -0.63 -2.43 -2.00
N PHE A 47 0.02 -1.56 -2.77
CA PHE A 47 0.47 -1.90 -4.12
C PHE A 47 1.96 -2.24 -4.20
N ALA A 48 2.79 -1.77 -3.26
CA ALA A 48 4.22 -2.10 -3.28
C ALA A 48 4.50 -3.60 -3.09
N ARG A 49 3.59 -4.30 -2.39
CA ARG A 49 3.69 -5.75 -2.12
C ARG A 49 3.57 -6.63 -3.37
N GLU A 50 3.10 -6.06 -4.48
CA GLU A 50 2.96 -6.72 -5.78
C GLU A 50 4.09 -6.35 -6.75
N LEU A 51 5.07 -5.55 -6.30
CA LEU A 51 6.24 -5.20 -7.09
C LEU A 51 7.28 -6.31 -7.04
N ASP A 52 8.05 -6.46 -8.12
CA ASP A 52 9.30 -7.19 -8.07
C ASP A 52 10.39 -6.39 -7.34
N ALA A 53 11.42 -7.09 -6.84
CA ALA A 53 12.48 -6.50 -6.02
C ALA A 53 13.25 -5.39 -6.75
N ASP A 54 13.45 -5.54 -8.07
CA ASP A 54 14.20 -4.56 -8.87
C ASP A 54 13.43 -3.24 -8.96
N VAL A 55 12.10 -3.26 -9.16
CA VAL A 55 11.35 -1.99 -9.17
C VAL A 55 11.11 -1.43 -7.78
N ASP A 56 11.13 -2.24 -6.71
CA ASP A 56 11.07 -1.74 -5.33
C ASP A 56 12.31 -0.91 -4.96
N GLU A 57 13.50 -1.37 -5.34
CA GLU A 57 14.75 -0.61 -5.16
C GLU A 57 14.71 0.71 -5.97
N GLN A 58 14.29 0.64 -7.23
CA GLN A 58 14.17 1.84 -8.07
C GLN A 58 13.12 2.83 -7.55
N LEU A 59 12.02 2.33 -6.98
CA LEU A 59 11.00 3.17 -6.35
C LEU A 59 11.58 3.93 -5.15
N SER A 60 12.35 3.27 -4.30
CA SER A 60 12.99 3.89 -3.13
C SER A 60 13.89 5.05 -3.54
N VAL A 61 14.73 4.85 -4.56
CA VAL A 61 15.60 5.91 -5.12
C VAL A 61 14.77 7.06 -5.72
N LEU A 62 13.66 6.75 -6.39
CA LEU A 62 12.77 7.76 -6.97
C LEU A 62 12.10 8.60 -5.88
N LEU A 63 11.64 7.99 -4.78
CA LEU A 63 11.01 8.71 -3.68
C LEU A 63 11.96 9.75 -3.07
N ASP A 64 13.23 9.40 -2.87
CA ASP A 64 14.24 10.34 -2.37
C ASP A 64 14.46 11.53 -3.31
N LYS A 65 14.49 11.27 -4.63
CA LYS A 65 14.62 12.35 -5.62
C LYS A 65 13.40 13.28 -5.62
N LEU A 66 12.19 12.72 -5.61
CA LEU A 66 10.96 13.50 -5.63
C LEU A 66 10.76 14.31 -4.34
N GLU A 67 11.09 13.73 -3.18
CA GLU A 67 11.04 14.44 -1.89
C GLU A 67 11.97 15.66 -1.89
N ARG A 68 13.21 15.49 -2.36
CA ARG A 68 14.20 16.57 -2.50
C ARG A 68 13.80 17.62 -3.55
N GLY A 69 12.79 17.32 -4.37
CA GLY A 69 12.32 18.21 -5.43
C GLY A 69 13.30 18.40 -6.57
N VAL A 70 14.23 17.45 -6.76
CA VAL A 70 15.12 17.50 -7.92
C VAL A 70 14.35 17.14 -9.18
N SER A 71 14.79 17.68 -10.32
CA SER A 71 14.23 17.29 -11.61
C SER A 71 14.51 15.80 -11.87
N VAL A 72 13.45 15.05 -12.18
CA VAL A 72 13.53 13.62 -12.49
C VAL A 72 13.23 13.41 -13.97
N PRO A 73 14.18 12.88 -14.76
CA PRO A 73 13.93 12.61 -16.17
C PRO A 73 12.85 11.53 -16.32
N GLN A 74 12.08 11.60 -17.40
CA GLN A 74 11.04 10.62 -17.70
C GLN A 74 11.50 9.74 -18.87
N PRO A 75 11.20 8.43 -18.89
CA PRO A 75 10.33 7.69 -17.95
C PRO A 75 11.02 7.25 -16.65
N GLN A 76 10.24 6.93 -15.62
CA GLN A 76 10.69 6.29 -14.38
C GLN A 76 9.99 4.95 -14.18
N LEU A 77 10.74 3.91 -13.78
CA LEU A 77 10.26 2.53 -13.64
C LEU A 77 9.51 2.07 -14.91
N ARG A 78 9.99 2.48 -16.10
CA ARG A 78 9.37 2.25 -17.43
C ARG A 78 8.01 2.93 -17.65
N HIS A 79 7.60 3.86 -16.78
CA HIS A 79 6.36 4.61 -16.88
C HIS A 79 6.63 6.11 -17.07
N ARG A 80 5.87 6.76 -17.95
CA ARG A 80 5.99 8.20 -18.23
C ARG A 80 4.88 8.98 -17.51
N LEU A 81 5.27 9.93 -16.66
CA LEU A 81 4.37 10.98 -16.18
C LEU A 81 4.10 12.00 -17.30
N GLN A 82 2.84 12.39 -17.48
CA GLN A 82 2.41 13.38 -18.46
C GLN A 82 1.16 14.15 -18.00
N THR A 83 0.81 15.22 -18.72
CA THR A 83 -0.41 16.01 -18.48
C THR A 83 -1.59 15.55 -19.32
N ASP A 84 -1.33 15.07 -20.54
CA ASP A 84 -2.37 14.56 -21.43
C ASP A 84 -3.05 13.30 -20.88
N ARG A 85 -4.38 13.26 -21.00
CA ARG A 85 -5.26 12.20 -20.50
C ARG A 85 -5.91 11.40 -21.62
N VAL A 86 -5.71 11.77 -22.89
CA VAL A 86 -6.35 11.11 -24.03
C VAL A 86 -5.95 9.63 -24.11
N GLY A 87 -6.97 8.78 -24.15
CA GLY A 87 -6.81 7.32 -24.20
C GLY A 87 -6.31 6.69 -22.90
N LEU A 88 -6.36 7.40 -21.78
CA LEU A 88 -6.08 6.87 -20.44
C LEU A 88 -7.38 6.57 -19.69
N MET A 89 -7.34 5.55 -18.82
CA MET A 89 -8.47 5.13 -18.00
C MET A 89 -8.41 5.83 -16.65
N LYS A 90 -9.53 6.41 -16.23
CA LYS A 90 -9.66 7.08 -14.94
C LYS A 90 -9.59 6.05 -13.79
N CYS A 91 -8.84 6.38 -12.76
CA CYS A 91 -8.60 5.59 -11.55
C CYS A 91 -8.73 6.52 -10.34
N ARG A 92 -9.34 6.05 -9.25
CA ARG A 92 -9.55 6.86 -8.05
C ARG A 92 -9.12 6.12 -6.78
N TYR A 93 -8.59 6.89 -5.84
CA TYR A 93 -8.22 6.45 -4.51
C TYR A 93 -8.85 7.41 -3.51
N SER A 94 -9.44 6.91 -2.44
CA SER A 94 -9.95 7.75 -1.34
C SER A 94 -9.71 7.13 0.02
N LEU A 95 -9.61 8.03 0.99
CA LEU A 95 -9.74 7.72 2.41
C LEU A 95 -11.04 8.38 2.88
N ASP A 96 -11.98 7.57 3.35
CA ASP A 96 -13.29 8.01 3.79
C ASP A 96 -13.46 7.74 5.30
N ALA A 97 -14.08 8.68 6.02
CA ALA A 97 -14.61 8.43 7.36
C ALA A 97 -16.00 7.82 7.27
N GLU A 98 -16.20 6.69 7.96
CA GLU A 98 -17.50 6.03 8.13
C GLU A 98 -17.77 5.82 9.63
N GLY A 99 -18.47 6.79 10.24
CA GLY A 99 -18.58 6.86 11.69
C GLY A 99 -17.22 7.08 12.34
N GLU A 100 -16.82 6.16 13.21
CA GLU A 100 -15.51 6.18 13.89
C GLU A 100 -14.41 5.41 13.14
N ARG A 101 -14.74 4.84 11.97
CA ARG A 101 -13.80 4.01 11.19
C ARG A 101 -13.27 4.75 9.98
N PHE A 102 -12.08 4.33 9.56
CA PHE A 102 -11.45 4.79 8.33
C PHE A 102 -11.56 3.71 7.27
N ARG A 103 -12.04 4.07 6.08
CA ARG A 103 -12.12 3.15 4.95
C ARG A 103 -11.26 3.64 3.79
N PHE A 104 -10.30 2.81 3.40
CA PHE A 104 -9.57 2.99 2.15
C PHE A 104 -10.39 2.43 1.00
N ARG A 105 -10.44 3.18 -0.11
CA ARG A 105 -11.03 2.71 -1.36
C ARG A 105 -10.02 2.92 -2.48
N PHE A 106 -9.55 1.82 -3.04
CA PHE A 106 -8.58 1.83 -4.13
C PHE A 106 -9.21 1.19 -5.36
N ASP A 107 -9.31 1.94 -6.45
CA ASP A 107 -9.68 1.36 -7.73
C ASP A 107 -8.48 0.59 -8.30
N SER A 108 -8.51 -0.74 -8.19
CA SER A 108 -7.48 -1.64 -8.72
C SER A 108 -7.90 -2.31 -10.04
N ARG A 109 -9.04 -1.92 -10.62
CA ARG A 109 -9.54 -2.50 -11.88
C ARG A 109 -8.74 -2.05 -13.10
N VAL A 110 -7.98 -0.96 -12.95
CA VAL A 110 -7.20 -0.34 -14.01
C VAL A 110 -5.81 0.01 -13.51
N GLY A 111 -4.81 -0.17 -14.37
CA GLY A 111 -3.41 0.08 -14.03
C GLY A 111 -2.70 -1.15 -13.46
N SER A 112 -1.38 -1.05 -13.38
CA SER A 112 -0.49 -2.01 -12.74
C SER A 112 -0.08 -1.52 -11.36
N PRO A 113 0.40 -2.41 -10.46
CA PRO A 113 0.94 -2.03 -9.16
C PRO A 113 1.96 -0.88 -9.23
N THR A 114 2.86 -0.92 -10.22
CA THR A 114 3.83 0.16 -10.46
C THR A 114 3.16 1.50 -10.77
N GLN A 115 2.08 1.51 -11.55
CA GLN A 115 1.33 2.75 -11.83
C GLN A 115 0.66 3.31 -10.57
N HIS A 116 0.15 2.46 -9.68
CA HIS A 116 -0.49 2.89 -8.44
C HIS A 116 0.53 3.53 -7.48
N VAL A 117 1.69 2.91 -7.24
CA VAL A 117 2.73 3.49 -6.37
C VAL A 117 3.34 4.77 -6.98
N LEU A 118 3.54 4.82 -8.29
CA LEU A 118 4.00 6.04 -8.96
C LEU A 118 2.96 7.16 -8.90
N THR A 119 1.67 6.83 -8.96
CA THR A 119 0.61 7.82 -8.75
C THR A 119 0.70 8.46 -7.37
N ALA A 120 0.91 7.66 -6.32
CA ALA A 120 1.12 8.19 -4.97
C ALA A 120 2.38 9.06 -4.89
N ALA A 121 3.50 8.59 -5.43
CA ALA A 121 4.77 9.32 -5.44
C ALA A 121 4.65 10.68 -6.15
N TYR A 122 4.05 10.71 -7.34
CA TYR A 122 3.87 11.94 -8.11
C TYR A 122 2.84 12.87 -7.48
N ALA A 123 1.78 12.35 -6.86
CA ALA A 123 0.83 13.16 -6.10
C ALA A 123 1.49 13.79 -4.86
N GLY A 124 2.34 13.04 -4.14
CA GLY A 124 3.14 13.60 -3.05
C GLY A 124 4.11 14.68 -3.53
N ALA A 125 4.69 14.52 -4.72
CA ALA A 125 5.62 15.49 -5.31
C ALA A 125 4.96 16.82 -5.71
N THR A 126 3.63 16.92 -5.81
CA THR A 126 2.97 18.21 -6.06
C THR A 126 2.94 19.11 -4.82
N LEU A 127 3.03 18.51 -3.62
CA LEU A 127 3.11 19.23 -2.34
C LEU A 127 4.44 19.98 -2.22
N GLN A 128 4.53 20.93 -1.29
CA GLN A 128 5.72 21.76 -1.08
C GLN A 128 6.15 21.73 0.40
N GLY A 129 7.41 22.06 0.67
CA GLY A 129 7.94 22.26 2.03
C GLY A 129 7.71 21.09 2.98
N GLU A 130 7.23 21.39 4.19
CA GLU A 130 6.96 20.40 5.23
C GLU A 130 5.89 19.40 4.82
N ALA A 131 4.86 19.83 4.09
CA ALA A 131 3.79 18.95 3.61
C ALA A 131 4.34 17.87 2.67
N ARG A 132 5.28 18.23 1.79
CA ARG A 132 5.99 17.25 0.95
C ARG A 132 6.74 16.25 1.82
N THR A 133 7.58 16.73 2.73
CA THR A 133 8.38 15.87 3.62
C THR A 133 7.51 14.91 4.43
N ALA A 134 6.39 15.38 4.97
CA ALA A 134 5.44 14.57 5.72
C ALA A 134 4.78 13.49 4.85
N ALA A 135 4.38 13.83 3.61
CA ALA A 135 3.81 12.87 2.67
C ALA A 135 4.80 11.77 2.29
N PHE A 136 6.06 12.11 1.99
CA PHE A 136 7.10 11.13 1.67
C PHE A 136 7.48 10.26 2.88
N SER A 137 7.52 10.83 4.09
CA SER A 137 7.66 10.03 5.32
C SER A 137 6.51 9.02 5.47
N ALA A 138 5.26 9.42 5.25
CA ALA A 138 4.11 8.52 5.32
C ALA A 138 4.16 7.42 4.23
N MET A 139 4.59 7.76 3.01
CA MET A 139 4.79 6.79 1.93
C MET A 139 5.85 5.74 2.30
N ARG A 140 7.01 6.14 2.85
CA ARG A 140 8.04 5.20 3.32
C ARG A 140 7.56 4.31 4.47
N LYS A 141 6.81 4.87 5.44
CA LYS A 141 6.14 4.07 6.47
C LYS A 141 5.17 3.05 5.85
N GLY A 142 4.43 3.46 4.82
CA GLY A 142 3.56 2.58 4.05
C GLY A 142 4.30 1.42 3.37
N LEU A 143 5.44 1.69 2.73
CA LEU A 143 6.28 0.65 2.13
C LEU A 143 6.74 -0.41 3.14
N GLY A 144 7.09 0.03 4.35
CA GLY A 144 7.51 -0.88 5.44
C GLY A 144 6.35 -1.57 6.19
N TRP A 145 5.09 -1.30 5.83
CA TRP A 145 3.96 -1.87 6.54
C TRP A 145 3.70 -3.34 6.17
N ILE A 146 3.67 -4.18 7.18
CA ILE A 146 3.30 -5.60 7.07
C ILE A 146 2.03 -5.79 7.90
N GLY A 147 0.91 -6.00 7.22
CA GLY A 147 -0.38 -6.13 7.89
C GLY A 147 -1.57 -5.70 7.02
N PRO A 148 -2.80 -5.87 7.53
CA PRO A 148 -3.99 -5.27 6.94
C PRO A 148 -3.91 -3.73 6.95
N ILE A 149 -4.57 -3.08 5.99
CA ILE A 149 -4.63 -1.62 5.88
C ILE A 149 -5.90 -1.14 6.59
N ASP A 150 -5.84 -1.16 7.92
CA ASP A 150 -6.96 -0.89 8.83
C ASP A 150 -6.66 0.29 9.77
N GLU A 151 -7.42 0.43 10.85
CA GLU A 151 -7.23 1.49 11.86
C GLU A 151 -5.86 1.41 12.55
N ARG A 152 -5.23 0.24 12.63
CA ARG A 152 -3.88 0.09 13.20
C ARG A 152 -2.85 0.71 12.25
N PHE A 153 -3.03 0.51 10.95
CA PHE A 153 -2.22 1.17 9.94
C PHE A 153 -2.37 2.70 9.99
N VAL A 154 -3.61 3.20 10.10
CA VAL A 154 -3.87 4.65 10.26
C VAL A 154 -3.18 5.19 11.51
N ARG A 155 -3.28 4.49 12.65
CA ARG A 155 -2.59 4.87 13.89
C ARG A 155 -1.07 4.87 13.72
N PHE A 156 -0.52 3.86 13.05
CA PHE A 156 0.92 3.77 12.79
C PHE A 156 1.46 4.94 11.96
N LEU A 157 0.71 5.36 10.92
CA LEU A 157 1.08 6.51 10.10
C LEU A 157 0.96 7.84 10.83
N THR A 158 -0.05 7.97 11.70
CA THR A 158 -0.37 9.23 12.40
C THR A 158 0.43 9.43 13.67
N ASP A 159 1.02 8.38 14.24
CA ASP A 159 1.94 8.51 15.36
C ASP A 159 3.27 9.16 14.91
N ARG A 160 3.55 10.36 15.46
CA ARG A 160 4.79 11.11 15.24
C ARG A 160 6.00 10.42 15.88
N ARG A 161 5.81 9.52 16.85
CA ARG A 161 6.89 8.81 17.56
C ARG A 161 7.35 7.53 16.87
N SER A 162 6.77 7.14 15.73
CA SER A 162 7.13 5.90 15.05
C SER A 162 8.46 5.92 14.28
N ILE A 163 9.41 6.79 14.64
CA ILE A 163 10.84 6.46 14.46
C ILE A 163 11.18 5.42 15.54
N GLY A 164 10.93 4.15 15.24
CA GLY A 164 11.31 3.02 16.11
C GLY A 164 10.19 2.29 16.85
N ALA A 165 8.91 2.57 16.58
CA ALA A 165 7.79 1.79 17.11
C ALA A 165 6.95 1.23 15.95
N THR A 166 7.48 0.18 15.34
CA THR A 166 6.91 -0.53 14.20
C THR A 166 6.18 -1.78 14.70
N VAL A 167 5.10 -2.19 14.04
CA VAL A 167 4.74 -3.63 13.94
C VAL A 167 5.93 -4.45 13.39
N GLY A 168 6.87 -3.79 12.71
CA GLY A 168 8.18 -4.31 12.32
C GLY A 168 9.27 -4.43 13.42
N SER A 169 8.96 -4.58 14.71
CA SER A 169 9.94 -5.17 15.64
C SER A 169 9.89 -6.71 15.67
N ASP A 170 8.76 -7.31 15.25
CA ASP A 170 8.59 -8.76 15.22
C ASP A 170 7.65 -9.23 14.08
N PRO A 171 8.14 -9.29 12.83
CA PRO A 171 7.39 -9.83 11.69
C PRO A 171 6.93 -11.28 11.92
N VAL A 172 7.71 -12.05 12.70
CA VAL A 172 7.41 -13.45 13.02
C VAL A 172 6.23 -13.51 14.00
N GLY A 173 6.25 -12.72 15.07
CA GLY A 173 5.13 -12.62 16.03
C GLY A 173 3.83 -12.15 15.38
N TRP A 174 3.89 -11.21 14.44
CA TRP A 174 2.73 -10.83 13.63
C TRP A 174 2.20 -12.03 12.82
N ALA A 175 3.08 -12.74 12.11
CA ALA A 175 2.69 -13.86 11.27
C ALA A 175 2.13 -15.03 12.09
N LEU A 176 2.71 -15.32 13.26
CA LEU A 176 2.19 -16.29 14.23
C LEU A 176 0.79 -15.90 14.71
N THR A 177 0.56 -14.61 15.00
CA THR A 177 -0.75 -14.10 15.42
C THR A 177 -1.79 -14.22 14.31
N VAL A 178 -1.45 -13.83 13.07
CA VAL A 178 -2.36 -13.91 11.92
C VAL A 178 -2.76 -15.35 11.62
N LEU A 179 -1.80 -16.28 11.70
CA LEU A 179 -2.06 -17.69 11.46
C LEU A 179 -2.50 -18.43 12.73
N ALA A 180 -2.70 -17.76 13.87
CA ALA A 180 -3.05 -18.39 15.14
C ALA A 180 -2.17 -19.64 15.44
N VAL A 181 -0.87 -19.54 15.15
CA VAL A 181 0.10 -20.60 15.43
C VAL A 181 0.67 -20.33 16.80
N GLU A 182 0.31 -21.18 17.75
CA GLU A 182 0.71 -21.08 19.15
C GLU A 182 1.90 -22.00 19.45
N GLY A 183 2.72 -21.58 20.42
CA GLY A 183 3.87 -22.35 20.90
C GLY A 183 5.16 -22.10 20.11
N ALA A 184 6.27 -22.55 20.69
CA ALA A 184 7.61 -22.44 20.10
C ALA A 184 7.87 -23.61 19.12
N LEU A 185 7.13 -23.65 18.02
CA LEU A 185 7.30 -24.67 16.97
C LEU A 185 8.49 -24.34 16.06
N SER A 186 9.14 -25.38 15.53
CA SER A 186 10.24 -25.24 14.56
C SER A 186 10.23 -26.38 13.54
N GLY A 187 10.97 -26.22 12.44
CA GLY A 187 11.13 -27.27 11.41
C GLY A 187 9.80 -27.76 10.82
N GLU A 188 9.66 -29.08 10.68
CA GLU A 188 8.49 -29.71 10.08
C GLU A 188 7.18 -29.44 10.86
N ASP A 189 7.25 -29.31 12.18
CA ASP A 189 6.07 -29.05 13.00
C ASP A 189 5.52 -27.63 12.77
N LEU A 190 6.41 -26.64 12.63
CA LEU A 190 6.03 -25.29 12.23
C LEU A 190 5.41 -25.29 10.82
N HIS A 191 6.04 -25.98 9.87
CA HIS A 191 5.50 -26.12 8.51
C HIS A 191 4.09 -26.72 8.50
N ARG A 192 3.86 -27.79 9.27
CA ARG A 192 2.57 -28.46 9.37
C ARG A 192 1.51 -27.56 10.01
N ALA A 193 1.85 -26.86 11.09
CA ALA A 193 0.96 -25.93 11.77
C ALA A 193 0.55 -24.76 10.86
N VAL A 194 1.53 -24.15 10.18
CA VAL A 194 1.31 -23.07 9.22
C VAL A 194 0.43 -23.54 8.06
N ALA A 195 0.74 -24.68 7.44
CA ALA A 195 -0.05 -25.22 6.32
C ALA A 195 -1.49 -25.57 6.72
N THR A 196 -1.69 -26.08 7.94
CA THR A 196 -3.01 -26.42 8.47
C THR A 196 -3.85 -25.18 8.72
N SER A 197 -3.30 -24.21 9.46
CA SER A 197 -4.01 -22.98 9.76
C SER A 197 -4.29 -22.14 8.53
N PHE A 198 -3.31 -22.03 7.62
CA PHE A 198 -3.48 -21.32 6.36
C PHE A 198 -4.64 -21.89 5.54
N ARG A 199 -4.71 -23.22 5.36
CA ARG A 199 -5.81 -23.85 4.60
C ARG A 199 -7.17 -23.59 5.23
N ARG A 200 -7.27 -23.74 6.56
CA ARG A 200 -8.52 -23.48 7.29
C ARG A 200 -9.00 -22.04 7.07
N GLN A 201 -8.12 -21.06 7.31
CA GLN A 201 -8.47 -19.65 7.20
C GLN A 201 -8.68 -19.19 5.75
N LEU A 202 -8.01 -19.84 4.78
CA LEU A 202 -8.22 -19.58 3.36
C LEU A 202 -9.63 -19.98 2.92
N ILE A 203 -10.11 -21.15 3.38
CA ILE A 203 -11.48 -21.61 3.11
C ILE A 203 -12.48 -20.64 3.72
N GLU A 204 -12.29 -20.24 4.99
CA GLU A 204 -13.16 -19.27 5.68
C GLU A 204 -13.23 -17.92 4.97
N ALA A 205 -12.12 -17.45 4.40
CA ALA A 205 -12.06 -16.16 3.71
C ALA A 205 -12.62 -16.19 2.27
N HIS A 206 -12.81 -17.36 1.67
CA HIS A 206 -13.16 -17.47 0.26
C HIS A 206 -14.66 -17.21 0.02
N PRO A 207 -15.04 -16.38 -0.98
CA PRO A 207 -16.45 -16.08 -1.27
C PRO A 207 -17.29 -17.32 -1.59
N ASP A 208 -16.71 -18.28 -2.32
CA ASP A 208 -17.37 -19.56 -2.66
C ASP A 208 -17.69 -20.44 -1.43
N HIS A 209 -17.11 -20.11 -0.28
CA HIS A 209 -17.35 -20.80 1.00
C HIS A 209 -18.06 -19.91 2.03
N GLY A 210 -18.66 -18.79 1.59
CA GLY A 210 -19.44 -17.89 2.44
C GLY A 210 -18.67 -16.73 3.03
N GLY A 211 -17.41 -16.51 2.62
CA GLY A 211 -16.64 -15.32 2.99
C GLY A 211 -17.18 -14.03 2.34
N ASP A 212 -16.94 -12.88 2.97
CA ASP A 212 -17.36 -11.58 2.43
C ASP A 212 -16.59 -11.25 1.12
N PRO A 213 -17.27 -11.14 -0.04
CA PRO A 213 -16.61 -10.84 -1.31
C PRO A 213 -15.83 -9.52 -1.32
N SER A 214 -16.23 -8.56 -0.48
CA SER A 214 -15.61 -7.24 -0.39
C SER A 214 -14.31 -7.23 0.43
N GLU A 215 -14.10 -8.22 1.30
CA GLU A 215 -12.92 -8.33 2.17
C GLU A 215 -12.03 -9.53 1.85
N ALA A 216 -12.54 -10.50 1.08
CA ALA A 216 -11.86 -11.76 0.77
C ALA A 216 -10.46 -11.56 0.16
N ALA A 217 -10.33 -10.66 -0.81
CA ALA A 217 -9.05 -10.42 -1.49
C ALA A 217 -7.96 -9.95 -0.50
N ASP A 218 -8.31 -8.99 0.36
CA ASP A 218 -7.38 -8.42 1.34
C ASP A 218 -7.06 -9.44 2.44
N ARG A 219 -8.05 -10.22 2.91
CA ARG A 219 -7.83 -11.29 3.88
C ARG A 219 -6.89 -12.37 3.34
N ILE A 220 -7.10 -12.81 2.09
CA ILE A 220 -6.26 -13.82 1.44
C ILE A 220 -4.83 -13.30 1.26
N ALA A 221 -4.65 -12.03 0.90
CA ALA A 221 -3.34 -11.41 0.79
C ALA A 221 -2.58 -11.40 2.13
N VAL A 222 -3.26 -11.06 3.23
CA VAL A 222 -2.71 -11.10 4.59
C VAL A 222 -2.28 -12.52 4.99
N LEU A 223 -3.11 -13.54 4.72
CA LEU A 223 -2.79 -14.94 5.03
C LEU A 223 -1.57 -15.45 4.23
N ARG A 224 -1.48 -15.09 2.95
CA ARG A 224 -0.34 -15.46 2.09
C ARG A 224 0.96 -14.87 2.62
N GLU A 225 0.92 -13.63 3.10
CA GLU A 225 2.10 -12.99 3.66
C GLU A 225 2.54 -13.61 4.97
N ALA A 226 1.62 -13.85 5.90
CA ALA A 226 1.95 -14.52 7.16
C ALA A 226 2.59 -15.89 6.90
N ARG A 227 2.06 -16.65 5.93
CA ARG A 227 2.66 -17.91 5.48
C ARG A 227 4.07 -17.70 4.92
N ARG A 228 4.28 -16.71 4.04
CA ARG A 228 5.60 -16.43 3.46
C ARG A 228 6.64 -16.15 4.55
N ILE A 229 6.32 -15.28 5.50
CA ILE A 229 7.24 -14.90 6.59
C ILE A 229 7.65 -16.12 7.41
N LEU A 230 6.73 -17.02 7.77
CA LEU A 230 7.04 -18.18 8.60
C LEU A 230 7.77 -19.31 7.86
N LEU A 231 7.61 -19.42 6.53
CA LEU A 231 8.21 -20.50 5.73
C LEU A 231 9.50 -20.09 5.01
N THR A 232 9.90 -18.82 5.07
CA THR A 232 11.20 -18.34 4.56
C THR A 232 12.26 -18.30 5.67
N ARG A 233 11.98 -18.95 6.82
CA ARG A 233 12.88 -19.07 7.97
C ARG A 233 13.79 -20.29 7.83
#